data_AF-A0A9D3B8H5-F1
#
_entry.id   AF-A0A9D3B8H5-F1
#
_cell.length_a   1.000
_cell.length_b   1.000
_cell.length_c   1.000
_cell.angle_alpha   90.00
_cell.angle_beta   90.00
_cell.angle_gamma   90.00
#
_symmetry.space_group_name_H-M   'P 1'
#
loop_
_entity.id
_entity.type
_entity.pdbx_description
1 polymer ?
#
loop_
_entity_poly.entity_id
_entity_poly.type
_entity_poly.pdbx_seq_one_letter_code
_entity_poly.pdbx_strand_id
1 'polypeptide(L)' 'MDISSKKLPIILIIVLLGVLMFQIVTNNADRKYIDAETCEIWVEDSLTKKPRYLNEFDQKCLDFKNLNP' A
#
# COMPACT_ATOMS: atom_id res chain seq x y z
N MET A 1 -19.11 39.69 -2.66
CA MET A 1 -18.27 38.66 -2.01
C MET A 1 -19.25 37.74 -1.32
N ASP A 2 -19.81 36.77 -2.05
CA ASP A 2 -21.02 36.02 -1.61
C ASP A 2 -20.94 34.54 -2.01
N ILE A 3 -19.73 33.99 -2.06
CA ILE A 3 -19.53 32.54 -2.18
C ILE A 3 -19.51 31.85 -0.81
N SER A 4 -19.45 32.62 0.29
CA SER A 4 -19.70 32.16 1.66
C SER A 4 -21.18 31.80 1.91
N SER A 5 -21.81 31.21 0.90
CA SER A 5 -23.12 30.60 0.93
C SER A 5 -22.98 29.24 1.60
N LYS A 6 -23.93 28.87 2.45
CA LYS A 6 -24.04 27.60 3.24
C LYS A 6 -23.66 26.30 2.50
N LYS A 7 -23.56 26.33 1.17
CA LYS A 7 -23.21 25.21 0.29
C LYS A 7 -21.70 24.97 0.12
N LEU A 8 -20.86 26.00 0.31
CA LEU A 8 -19.40 25.89 0.23
C LEU A 8 -18.80 24.76 1.10
N PRO A 9 -19.16 24.65 2.41
CA PRO A 9 -18.63 23.58 3.26
C PRO A 9 -19.07 22.18 2.80
N ILE A 10 -20.28 22.04 2.26
CA ILE A 10 -20.79 20.75 1.76
C ILE A 10 -19.99 20.29 0.54
N ILE A 11 -19.71 21.20 -0.40
CA ILE A 11 -18.89 20.90 -1.58
C ILE A 11 -17.48 20.48 -1.16
N LEU A 12 -16.90 21.17 -0.18
CA LEU A 12 -15.59 20.85 0.39
C LEU A 12 -15.54 19.43 0.98
N ILE A 13 -16.56 19.02 1.73
CA ILE A 13 -16.66 17.67 2.29
C ILE A 13 -16.72 16.63 1.16
N ILE A 14 -17.53 16.85 0.12
CA ILE A 14 -17.64 15.93 -1.01
C ILE A 14 -16.30 15.79 -1.73
N VAL A 15 -15.58 16.90 -1.95
CA VAL A 15 -14.24 16.89 -2.56
C VAL A 15 -13.24 16.12 -1.69
N LEU A 16 -13.23 16.38 -0.37
CA LEU A 16 -12.35 15.68 0.56
C LEU A 16 -12.64 14.17 0.61
N LEU A 17 -13.90 13.77 0.60
CA LEU A 17 -14.29 12.36 0.51
C LEU A 17 -13.83 11.73 -0.81
N GLY A 18 -13.95 12.45 -1.93
CA GLY A 18 -13.45 12.01 -3.23
C GLY A 18 -11.94 11.78 -3.22
N VAL A 19 -11.17 12.73 -2.67
CA VAL A 19 -9.71 12.62 -2.53
C VAL A 19 -9.34 11.46 -1.60
N LEU A 20 -10.06 11.27 -0.49
CA LEU A 20 -9.82 10.16 0.44
C LEU A 20 -10.03 8.80 -0.24
N MET A 21 -11.14 8.63 -0.96
CA MET A 21 -11.41 7.39 -1.71
C MET A 21 -10.35 7.14 -2.79
N PHE A 22 -9.92 8.19 -3.49
CA PHE A 22 -8.85 8.08 -4.48
C PHE A 22 -7.52 7.67 -3.85
N GLN A 23 -7.18 8.21 -2.68
CA GLN A 23 -6.01 7.80 -1.92
C GLN A 23 -6.08 6.33 -1.52
N ILE A 24 -7.24 5.83 -1.07
CA ILE A 24 -7.42 4.42 -0.70
C ILE A 24 -7.17 3.49 -1.91
N VAL A 25 -7.75 3.81 -3.08
CA VAL A 25 -7.60 2.97 -4.28
C VAL A 25 -6.17 2.99 -4.82
N THR A 26 -5.48 4.13 -4.71
CA THR A 26 -4.12 4.30 -5.25
C THR A 26 -3.01 3.92 -4.28
N ASN A 27 -3.34 3.71 -3.00
CA ASN A 27 -2.37 3.32 -1.99
C ASN A 27 -1.94 1.86 -2.18
N ASN A 28 -0.81 1.68 -2.87
CA ASN A 28 -0.15 0.38 -3.05
C ASN A 28 0.81 0.01 -1.91
N ALA A 29 0.82 0.75 -0.78
CA ALA A 29 1.79 0.55 0.30
C ALA A 29 1.72 -0.83 0.97
N ASP A 30 0.60 -1.53 0.84
CA ASP A 30 0.42 -2.86 1.43
C ASP A 30 0.77 -4.02 0.50
N ARG A 31 1.33 -3.75 -0.69
CA ARG A 31 1.81 -4.83 -1.56
C ARG A 31 3.04 -5.48 -0.91
N LYS A 32 2.82 -6.66 -0.32
CA LYS A 32 3.86 -7.58 0.13
C LYS A 32 4.38 -8.38 -1.07
N TYR A 33 5.69 -8.50 -1.16
CA TYR A 33 6.41 -9.26 -2.16
C TYR A 33 7.22 -10.35 -1.46
N ILE A 34 7.58 -11.41 -2.19
CA ILE A 34 8.39 -12.52 -1.67
C ILE A 34 9.68 -12.54 -2.47
N ASP A 35 10.81 -12.55 -1.78
CA ASP A 35 12.12 -12.81 -2.35
C ASP A 35 12.23 -14.30 -2.70
N ALA A 36 12.47 -14.62 -3.98
CA ALA A 36 12.49 -16.01 -4.44
C ALA A 36 13.72 -16.78 -3.97
N GLU A 37 14.82 -16.10 -3.60
CA GLU A 37 16.05 -16.76 -3.14
C GLU A 37 15.98 -17.07 -1.65
N THR A 38 15.54 -16.11 -0.84
CA THR A 38 15.50 -16.25 0.63
C THR A 38 14.14 -16.64 1.18
N CYS A 39 13.09 -16.59 0.36
CA CYS A 39 11.68 -16.71 0.77
C CYS A 39 11.24 -15.64 1.77
N GLU A 40 12.00 -14.54 1.88
CA GLU A 40 11.69 -13.45 2.80
C GLU A 40 10.67 -12.48 2.20
N ILE A 41 9.73 -12.04 3.02
CA ILE A 41 8.70 -11.09 2.66
C ILE A 41 9.28 -9.68 2.78
N TRP A 42 9.09 -8.89 1.73
CA TRP A 42 9.48 -7.50 1.69
C TRP A 42 8.36 -6.61 1.16
N VAL A 43 8.45 -5.32 1.45
CA VAL A 43 7.55 -4.30 0.93
C VAL A 43 8.35 -3.21 0.24
N GLU A 44 7.79 -2.60 -0.80
CA GLU A 44 8.40 -1.41 -1.40
C GLU A 44 8.22 -0.21 -0.47
N ASP A 45 9.32 0.39 -0.02
CA ASP A 45 9.28 1.61 0.77
C ASP A 45 8.71 2.77 -0.06
N SER A 46 7.68 3.44 0.45
CA SER A 46 6.95 4.45 -0.30
C SER A 46 7.78 5.70 -0.60
N LEU A 47 8.81 6.00 0.21
CA LEU A 47 9.65 7.19 0.10
C LEU A 47 10.88 6.92 -0.77
N THR A 48 11.51 5.76 -0.58
CA THR A 48 12.81 5.43 -1.18
C THR A 48 12.69 4.47 -2.36
N LYS A 49 11.53 3.86 -2.58
CA LYS A 49 11.29 2.81 -3.59
C LYS A 49 12.23 1.61 -3.47
N LYS A 50 12.82 1.43 -2.30
CA LYS A 50 13.73 0.31 -1.99
C LYS A 50 12.97 -0.83 -1.31
N PRO A 51 13.43 -2.08 -1.48
CA PRO A 51 12.89 -3.19 -0.73
C PRO A 51 13.20 -3.01 0.76
N ARG A 52 12.17 -3.09 1.59
CA ARG A 52 12.27 -3.19 3.04
C ARG A 52 11.81 -4.57 3.46
N TYR A 53 12.77 -5.39 3.87
CA TYR A 53 12.52 -6.74 4.35
C TYR A 53 11.87 -6.71 5.74
N LEU A 54 10.88 -7.59 5.94
CA LEU A 54 10.08 -7.64 7.16
C LEU A 54 10.61 -8.65 8.19
N ASN A 55 11.67 -9.43 7.89
CA ASN A 55 12.06 -10.61 8.64
C ASN A 55 10.91 -11.63 8.84
N GLU A 56 9.91 -11.58 7.95
CA GLU A 56 8.82 -12.56 7.85
C GLU A 56 9.11 -13.45 6.64
N PHE A 57 8.93 -14.77 6.75
CA PHE A 57 9.22 -15.71 5.67
C PHE A 57 7.95 -16.41 5.19
N ASP A 58 7.80 -16.53 3.87
CA ASP A 58 6.68 -17.26 3.28
C ASP A 58 6.91 -18.78 3.42
N GLN A 59 6.05 -19.42 4.23
CA GLN A 59 6.16 -20.86 4.50
C GLN A 59 6.03 -21.70 3.24
N LYS A 60 5.11 -21.32 2.33
CA LYS A 60 4.88 -22.07 1.09
C LYS A 60 6.12 -22.05 0.20
N CYS A 61 6.79 -20.90 0.09
CA CYS A 61 8.07 -20.77 -0.60
C CYS A 61 9.16 -21.65 0.03
N LEU A 62 9.29 -21.63 1.37
CA LEU A 62 10.25 -22.48 2.09
C LEU A 62 9.97 -23.97 1.85
N ASP A 63 8.70 -24.38 1.89
CA ASP A 63 8.28 -25.75 1.63
C ASP A 63 8.67 -26.18 0.21
N PHE A 64 8.41 -25.35 -0.81
CA PHE A 64 8.84 -25.64 -2.18
C PHE A 64 10.35 -25.76 -2.33
N LYS A 65 11.11 -24.91 -1.64
CA LYS A 65 12.58 -24.95 -1.67
C LYS A 65 13.11 -26.22 -1.01
N ASN A 66 12.49 -26.64 0.09
CA ASN A 66 12.85 -27.89 0.78
C ASN A 66 12.49 -29.15 -0.03
N LEU A 67 11.46 -29.07 -0.88
CA LEU A 67 11.05 -30.16 -1.78
C LEU A 67 11.96 -30.29 -3.01
N ASN A 68 12.75 -29.26 -3.34
CA ASN A 68 13.69 -29.25 -4.46
C ASN A 68 15.05 -28.68 -4.01
N PRO A 69 15.80 -29.46 -3.19
CA PRO A 69 17.05 -29.01 -2.54
C PRO A 69 18.19 -28.73 -3.52
#